data_AF-A0A372ZYI1-F1
#
_entry.id   AF-A0A372ZYI1-F1
#
_cell.length_a   1.000
_cell.length_b   1.000
_cell.length_c   1.000
_cell.angle_alpha   90.00
_cell.angle_beta   90.00
_cell.angle_gamma   90.00
#
_symmetry.space_group_name_H-M   'P 1'
#
loop_
_entity.id
_entity.type
_entity.pdbx_description
1 polymer ?
#
loop_
_entity_poly.entity_id
_entity_poly.type
_entity_poly.pdbx_seq_one_letter_code
_entity_poly.pdbx_strand_id
1 'polypeptide(L)'
;MTDKLPRRTGGDGDGPAETPTERLLREAMTARASLVTAASLRPAAPPKNRIRRLRPVYAVTVPLGLAAAMALGVLTFHGEPVAQDEVPPPAATLTTSPSPTPEPTGDPSPTAAPTDPGTPTSEAETEVPLADGVPTTATSAPGTASGPASSSSLRGVKFKVPAGWKAVPVSADRVCVLSPGAPTEPQQGWAPARCEPYGVLVVAYNSPDELEGGAWPTTDDLVADSGWGHQPNCPIWGRPYFPDNGYSSVGAPVRTKSTVAGKTIDKTQWNVTCKPGDTFTAQLWGMGLDQVFVVANGLKSDYQSGLTAIVNSLDVSGHKSPSLTASDKGAKDIAITVDGGLGAGQKVSTNGTPVTFTVTYRNTGQKTYDKLQPLVYTKEYAGTPPSEMVTMNKGKLERQDGGVWKEIPLAIGGGMDYAMVGQQAQFSLAPGESRTVTYRMALDKLDGPGTMPVSVQAVLPYDGSAPLTSVKELIVPVTVVK
;
A
#
# COMPACT_ATOMS: atom_id res chain seq x y z
N MET A 1 10.78 -60.43 33.45
CA MET A 1 10.98 -61.71 32.73
C MET A 1 9.94 -61.73 31.61
N THR A 2 10.16 -60.98 30.54
CA THR A 2 10.74 -61.40 29.23
C THR A 2 9.89 -62.43 28.51
N ASP A 3 8.82 -61.96 27.86
CA ASP A 3 8.23 -62.66 26.73
C ASP A 3 8.92 -62.23 25.44
N LYS A 4 9.51 -63.24 24.79
CA LYS A 4 10.18 -63.16 23.48
C LYS A 4 9.11 -63.25 22.39
N LEU A 5 9.08 -62.29 21.49
CA LEU A 5 8.52 -62.48 20.14
C LEU A 5 9.65 -62.35 19.10
N PRO A 6 9.63 -63.16 18.03
CA PRO A 6 10.78 -63.37 17.15
C PRO A 6 11.00 -62.24 16.15
N ARG A 7 12.29 -62.02 15.83
CA ARG A 7 12.80 -61.23 14.71
C ARG A 7 12.20 -61.72 13.39
N ARG A 8 11.66 -60.79 12.60
CA ARG A 8 11.49 -60.96 11.15
C ARG A 8 12.71 -60.34 10.46
N THR A 9 13.45 -61.19 9.77
CA THR A 9 14.57 -60.88 8.89
C THR A 9 14.04 -60.89 7.45
N GLY A 10 14.40 -59.89 6.64
CA GLY A 10 14.31 -59.94 5.18
C GLY A 10 13.01 -59.39 4.57
N GLY A 11 13.14 -58.35 3.75
CA GLY A 11 12.07 -57.76 2.95
C GLY A 11 12.59 -56.62 2.08
N ASP A 12 13.56 -56.92 1.22
CA ASP A 12 13.85 -56.11 0.04
C ASP A 12 12.67 -56.27 -0.95
N GLY A 13 12.17 -55.16 -1.49
CA GLY A 13 11.34 -55.15 -2.70
C GLY A 13 9.91 -54.63 -2.55
N ASP A 14 9.54 -53.79 -3.51
CA ASP A 14 8.19 -53.37 -3.90
C ASP A 14 7.53 -52.24 -3.11
N GLY A 15 8.12 -51.04 -3.23
CA GLY A 15 7.30 -49.83 -3.37
C GLY A 15 6.42 -49.92 -4.64
N PRO A 16 5.27 -49.22 -4.68
CA PRO A 16 4.33 -49.31 -5.79
C PRO A 16 5.04 -49.03 -7.12
N ALA A 17 4.78 -49.89 -8.10
CA ALA A 17 5.39 -49.83 -9.43
C ALA A 17 5.31 -48.40 -9.99
N GLU A 18 6.48 -47.81 -10.23
CA GLU A 18 6.58 -46.47 -10.79
C GLU A 18 5.80 -46.40 -12.09
N THR A 19 4.96 -45.37 -12.21
CA THR A 19 4.16 -45.19 -13.40
C THR A 19 5.07 -44.88 -14.59
N PRO A 20 4.76 -45.34 -15.82
CA PRO A 20 5.59 -45.06 -17.00
C PRO A 20 5.84 -43.55 -17.21
N THR A 21 4.90 -42.72 -16.77
CA THR A 21 5.00 -41.26 -16.73
C THR A 21 6.06 -40.74 -15.76
N GLU A 22 6.17 -41.29 -14.55
CA GLU A 22 7.23 -40.89 -13.60
C GLU A 22 8.62 -41.27 -14.10
N ARG A 23 8.74 -42.41 -14.79
CA ARG A 23 10.00 -42.83 -15.38
C ARG A 23 10.46 -41.88 -16.50
N LEU A 24 9.53 -41.45 -17.37
CA LEU A 24 9.81 -40.45 -18.41
C LEU A 24 10.15 -39.08 -17.82
N LEU A 25 9.45 -38.66 -16.76
CA LEU A 25 9.70 -37.37 -16.12
C LEU A 25 11.04 -37.35 -15.40
N ARG A 26 11.44 -38.47 -14.78
CA ARG A 26 12.75 -38.63 -14.16
C ARG A 26 13.86 -38.65 -15.21
N GLU A 27 13.72 -39.37 -16.32
CA GLU A 27 14.71 -39.34 -17.40
C GLU A 27 14.82 -37.94 -18.03
N ALA A 28 13.70 -37.24 -18.25
CA ALA A 28 13.70 -35.89 -18.78
C ALA A 28 14.38 -34.88 -17.84
N MET A 29 14.16 -34.99 -16.53
CA MET A 29 14.83 -34.14 -15.55
C MET A 29 16.33 -34.44 -15.43
N THR A 30 16.71 -35.72 -15.52
CA THR A 30 18.12 -36.13 -15.46
C THR A 30 18.87 -35.66 -16.72
N ALA A 31 18.22 -35.70 -17.90
CA ALA A 31 18.79 -35.18 -19.13
C ALA A 31 19.01 -33.66 -19.06
N ARG A 32 18.05 -32.89 -18.51
CA ARG A 32 18.21 -31.43 -18.34
C ARG A 32 19.27 -31.05 -17.30
N ALA A 33 19.41 -31.82 -16.22
CA ALA A 33 20.42 -31.55 -15.20
C ALA A 33 21.86 -31.65 -15.75
N SER A 34 22.09 -32.53 -16.73
CA SER A 34 23.40 -32.69 -17.38
C SER A 34 23.83 -31.51 -18.28
N LEU A 35 22.91 -30.61 -18.64
CA LEU A 35 23.19 -29.44 -19.48
C LEU A 35 23.60 -28.20 -18.67
N VAL A 36 23.41 -28.22 -17.34
CA VAL A 36 23.85 -27.13 -16.45
C VAL A 36 25.25 -27.45 -15.94
N THR A 37 26.27 -26.97 -16.66
CA THR A 37 27.66 -27.12 -16.24
C THR A 37 28.05 -25.99 -15.28
N ALA A 38 29.04 -26.22 -14.40
CA ALA A 38 29.54 -25.18 -13.50
C ALA A 38 30.06 -23.91 -14.22
N ALA A 39 30.34 -24.01 -15.52
CA ALA A 39 30.69 -22.87 -16.38
C ALA A 39 29.49 -21.97 -16.73
N SER A 40 28.25 -22.49 -16.77
CA SER A 40 27.04 -21.70 -17.05
C SER A 40 26.53 -20.90 -15.86
N LEU A 41 27.11 -21.12 -14.67
CA LEU A 41 26.78 -20.39 -13.44
C LEU A 41 27.80 -19.28 -13.12
N ARG A 42 28.80 -19.05 -13.96
CA ARG A 42 29.68 -17.89 -13.79
C ARG A 42 28.96 -16.62 -14.27
N PRO A 43 28.85 -15.58 -13.44
CA PRO A 43 28.41 -14.28 -13.88
C PRO A 43 29.27 -13.83 -15.07
N ALA A 44 28.62 -13.32 -16.13
CA ALA A 44 29.34 -12.71 -17.23
C ALA A 44 30.28 -11.64 -16.66
N ALA A 45 31.55 -11.66 -17.07
CA ALA A 45 32.53 -10.70 -16.58
C ALA A 45 32.00 -9.27 -16.83
N PRO A 46 32.06 -8.37 -15.83
CA PRO A 46 31.51 -7.04 -15.97
C PRO A 46 32.18 -6.33 -17.17
N PRO A 47 31.40 -5.57 -17.97
CA PRO A 47 31.94 -4.86 -19.11
C PRO A 47 33.07 -3.93 -18.65
N LYS A 48 34.24 -4.06 -19.28
CA LYS A 48 35.38 -3.18 -19.03
C LYS A 48 35.03 -1.78 -19.55
N ASN A 49 34.47 -0.95 -18.68
CA ASN A 49 34.26 0.46 -18.98
C ASN A 49 35.63 1.12 -19.18
N ARG A 50 35.96 1.39 -20.45
CA ARG A 50 37.11 2.21 -20.83
C ARG A 50 36.80 3.63 -20.33
N ILE A 51 37.50 4.06 -19.28
CA ILE A 51 37.40 5.41 -18.72
C ILE A 51 37.67 6.41 -19.84
N ARG A 52 36.61 7.00 -20.41
CA ARG A 52 36.74 8.16 -21.30
C ARG A 52 37.21 9.31 -20.42
N ARG A 53 38.47 9.71 -20.59
CA ARG A 53 39.00 10.95 -20.03
C ARG A 53 38.12 12.10 -20.51
N LEU A 54 37.30 12.63 -19.61
CA LEU A 54 36.59 13.89 -19.84
C LEU A 54 37.64 14.98 -20.03
N ARG A 55 37.59 15.64 -21.20
CA ARG A 55 38.41 16.83 -21.44
C ARG A 55 37.91 17.95 -20.51
N PRO A 56 38.80 18.73 -19.89
CA PRO A 56 38.41 19.87 -19.08
C PRO A 56 37.70 20.89 -19.95
N VAL A 57 36.44 21.18 -19.62
CA VAL A 57 35.70 22.31 -20.19
C VAL A 57 36.14 23.55 -19.41
N TYR A 58 36.83 24.46 -20.10
CA TYR A 58 37.17 25.77 -19.55
C TYR A 58 35.88 26.58 -19.42
N ALA A 59 35.45 26.84 -18.19
CA ALA A 59 34.41 27.81 -17.90
C ALA A 59 34.98 29.22 -18.13
N VAL A 60 34.61 29.84 -19.24
CA VAL A 60 34.86 31.26 -19.47
C VAL A 60 33.75 32.03 -18.77
N THR A 61 34.06 32.61 -17.61
CA THR A 61 33.21 33.59 -16.93
C THR A 61 33.28 34.90 -17.70
N VAL A 62 32.22 35.26 -18.43
CA VAL A 62 32.07 36.60 -19.01
C VAL A 62 31.31 37.47 -18.00
N PRO A 63 31.90 38.54 -17.46
CA PRO A 63 31.18 39.48 -16.61
C PRO A 63 30.35 40.42 -17.50
N LEU A 64 29.04 40.20 -17.58
CA LEU A 64 28.12 41.15 -18.21
C LEU A 64 27.58 42.10 -17.15
N GLY A 65 28.16 43.31 -17.12
CA GLY A 65 27.60 44.47 -16.46
C GLY A 65 26.35 45.00 -17.19
N LEU A 66 25.48 45.63 -16.41
CA LEU A 66 24.23 46.30 -16.79
C LEU A 66 24.26 47.05 -18.15
N ALA A 67 23.38 46.68 -19.07
CA ALA A 67 22.55 47.58 -19.88
C ALA A 67 21.54 46.79 -20.71
N ALA A 68 20.31 47.32 -20.78
CA ALA A 68 19.19 46.77 -21.53
C ALA A 68 19.44 46.70 -23.04
N ALA A 69 19.11 45.56 -23.68
CA ALA A 69 18.55 45.49 -25.04
C ALA A 69 18.24 44.03 -25.43
N MET A 70 17.19 43.89 -26.22
CA MET A 70 16.59 42.64 -26.71
C MET A 70 17.53 41.85 -27.64
N ALA A 71 17.49 40.51 -27.54
CA ALA A 71 17.50 39.51 -28.63
C ALA A 71 17.99 38.15 -28.08
N LEU A 72 17.09 37.20 -27.86
CA LEU A 72 17.47 35.80 -27.59
C LEU A 72 17.68 35.09 -28.94
N GLY A 73 18.94 34.98 -29.36
CA GLY A 73 19.36 34.09 -30.43
C GLY A 73 19.62 32.69 -29.87
N VAL A 74 18.92 31.69 -30.40
CA VAL A 74 19.11 30.27 -30.08
C VAL A 74 20.23 29.71 -30.96
N LEU A 75 21.32 29.23 -30.36
CA LEU A 75 22.34 28.43 -31.03
C LEU A 75 22.04 26.95 -30.80
N THR A 76 21.54 26.26 -31.83
CA THR A 76 21.43 24.79 -31.84
C THR A 76 22.70 24.20 -32.45
N PHE A 77 23.40 23.34 -31.71
CA PHE A 77 24.43 22.47 -32.29
C PHE A 77 23.78 21.17 -32.74
N HIS A 78 23.80 20.92 -34.06
CA HIS A 78 23.47 19.63 -34.66
C HIS A 78 24.62 18.66 -34.45
N GLY A 79 24.34 17.53 -33.79
CA GLY A 79 25.18 16.34 -33.86
C GLY A 79 24.44 15.29 -34.70
N GLU A 80 24.98 14.96 -35.87
CA GLU A 80 24.53 13.83 -36.68
C GLU A 80 24.85 12.49 -35.99
N PRO A 81 24.02 11.45 -36.17
CA PRO A 81 24.31 10.11 -35.67
C PRO A 81 25.19 9.34 -36.66
N VAL A 82 26.29 8.77 -36.18
CA VAL A 82 27.08 7.79 -36.93
C VAL A 82 27.06 6.45 -36.21
N ALA A 83 26.64 5.43 -36.97
CA ALA A 83 26.98 4.00 -36.94
C ALA A 83 25.74 3.09 -36.85
N GLN A 84 25.25 2.70 -38.04
CA GLN A 84 24.53 1.44 -38.25
C GLN A 84 25.52 0.29 -38.09
N ASP A 85 25.16 -0.71 -37.30
CA ASP A 85 25.72 -2.06 -37.42
C ASP A 85 24.55 -3.01 -37.69
N GLU A 86 24.50 -3.49 -38.95
CA GLU A 86 23.68 -4.63 -39.37
C GLU A 86 24.24 -5.91 -38.75
N VAL A 87 23.39 -6.68 -38.08
CA VAL A 87 23.65 -8.09 -37.77
C VAL A 87 22.49 -8.92 -38.32
N PRO A 88 22.74 -9.89 -39.22
CA PRO A 88 21.68 -10.66 -39.86
C PRO A 88 21.10 -11.74 -38.92
N PRO A 89 19.81 -12.07 -39.03
CA PRO A 89 19.21 -13.14 -38.23
C PRO A 89 19.51 -14.53 -38.81
N PRO A 90 19.84 -15.54 -38.00
CA PRO A 90 19.82 -16.91 -38.46
C PRO A 90 18.39 -17.45 -38.52
N ALA A 91 18.09 -18.09 -39.64
CA ALA A 91 16.89 -18.86 -39.90
C ALA A 91 16.81 -20.10 -38.99
N ALA A 92 15.61 -20.38 -38.49
CA ALA A 92 15.23 -21.73 -38.06
C ALA A 92 13.74 -21.96 -38.33
N THR A 93 13.48 -22.67 -39.42
CA THR A 93 12.24 -23.40 -39.74
C THR A 93 11.95 -24.46 -38.70
N LEU A 94 10.75 -24.47 -38.12
CA LEU A 94 10.12 -25.70 -37.61
C LEU A 94 8.61 -25.69 -37.90
N THR A 95 8.27 -26.47 -38.93
CA THR A 95 7.21 -27.49 -39.02
C THR A 95 5.92 -27.35 -38.22
N THR A 96 4.85 -27.41 -39.01
CA THR A 96 3.41 -27.55 -38.77
C THR A 96 2.94 -28.84 -38.05
N SER A 97 1.75 -28.71 -37.42
CA SER A 97 0.62 -29.69 -37.35
C SER A 97 0.38 -30.41 -36.01
N PRO A 98 -0.86 -30.84 -35.65
CA PRO A 98 -2.20 -30.32 -35.96
C PRO A 98 -3.06 -30.03 -34.70
N SER A 99 -4.17 -29.32 -34.95
CA SER A 99 -5.27 -28.96 -34.06
C SER A 99 -6.24 -30.13 -33.83
N PRO A 100 -6.81 -30.31 -32.61
CA PRO A 100 -8.00 -31.14 -32.43
C PRO A 100 -9.30 -30.33 -32.51
N THR A 101 -10.16 -30.79 -33.40
CA THR A 101 -11.57 -30.49 -33.63
C THR A 101 -12.43 -30.59 -32.35
N PRO A 102 -13.33 -29.63 -32.05
CA PRO A 102 -14.40 -29.83 -31.09
C PRO A 102 -15.66 -30.40 -31.79
N GLU A 103 -16.20 -31.49 -31.25
CA GLU A 103 -17.50 -32.05 -31.64
C GLU A 103 -18.59 -31.56 -30.65
N PRO A 104 -19.83 -31.26 -31.11
CA PRO A 104 -20.83 -30.57 -30.32
C PRO A 104 -21.77 -31.54 -29.60
N THR A 105 -22.14 -31.22 -28.36
CA THR A 105 -23.27 -31.82 -27.64
C THR A 105 -23.64 -30.82 -26.55
N GLY A 106 -24.84 -30.33 -26.35
CA GLY A 106 -26.18 -30.54 -26.88
C GLY A 106 -27.08 -29.88 -25.83
N ASP A 107 -27.92 -28.94 -26.24
CA ASP A 107 -28.93 -28.30 -25.37
C ASP A 107 -29.83 -29.36 -24.70
N PRO A 108 -30.28 -29.10 -23.46
CA PRO A 108 -31.68 -28.70 -23.34
C PRO A 108 -31.95 -27.58 -22.32
N SER A 109 -32.89 -26.73 -22.70
CA SER A 109 -33.70 -25.82 -21.88
C SER A 109 -35.16 -26.33 -21.93
N PRO A 110 -36.17 -25.84 -21.17
CA PRO A 110 -36.22 -25.15 -19.87
C PRO A 110 -37.28 -25.78 -18.90
N THR A 111 -37.46 -25.15 -17.73
CA THR A 111 -38.77 -24.89 -17.04
C THR A 111 -38.89 -25.48 -15.63
N ALA A 112 -38.86 -24.61 -14.61
CA ALA A 112 -39.98 -24.37 -13.68
C ALA A 112 -39.65 -23.22 -12.72
N ALA A 113 -40.64 -22.36 -12.48
CA ALA A 113 -40.63 -21.17 -11.65
C ALA A 113 -41.13 -21.48 -10.21
N PRO A 114 -41.61 -20.50 -9.42
CA PRO A 114 -40.89 -19.80 -8.35
C PRO A 114 -41.44 -20.12 -6.95
N THR A 115 -40.70 -19.79 -5.89
CA THR A 115 -41.30 -19.56 -4.56
C THR A 115 -40.47 -18.56 -3.74
N ASP A 116 -41.16 -17.50 -3.34
CA ASP A 116 -40.85 -16.45 -2.35
C ASP A 116 -41.94 -16.59 -1.25
N PRO A 117 -41.96 -15.90 -0.09
CA PRO A 117 -40.94 -15.18 0.68
C PRO A 117 -40.85 -15.69 2.15
N GLY A 118 -39.88 -15.18 2.91
CA GLY A 118 -39.79 -15.44 4.36
C GLY A 118 -38.95 -14.43 5.13
N THR A 119 -39.46 -13.21 5.25
CA THR A 119 -39.03 -12.17 6.21
C THR A 119 -39.34 -12.62 7.64
N PRO A 120 -38.49 -12.27 8.63
CA PRO A 120 -39.06 -11.44 9.69
C PRO A 120 -38.19 -10.24 10.08
N THR A 121 -38.92 -9.15 10.22
CA THR A 121 -38.60 -7.88 10.87
C THR A 121 -38.70 -8.05 12.39
N SER A 122 -37.73 -7.53 13.14
CA SER A 122 -37.82 -7.08 14.54
C SER A 122 -36.51 -6.30 14.77
N GLU A 123 -36.49 -4.98 14.63
CA GLU A 123 -37.01 -3.95 15.54
C GLU A 123 -36.29 -3.92 16.89
N ALA A 124 -35.93 -2.69 17.27
CA ALA A 124 -34.94 -2.32 18.25
C ALA A 124 -35.53 -2.20 19.66
N GLU A 125 -34.70 -2.44 20.69
CA GLU A 125 -34.93 -1.91 22.04
C GLU A 125 -33.60 -1.62 22.76
N THR A 126 -33.31 -0.32 22.87
CA THR A 126 -32.88 0.46 24.05
C THR A 126 -32.18 -0.24 25.24
N GLU A 127 -30.91 0.12 25.44
CA GLU A 127 -30.26 0.66 26.65
C GLU A 127 -31.05 0.65 28.00
N VAL A 128 -30.56 0.03 29.10
CA VAL A 128 -29.89 0.60 30.32
C VAL A 128 -30.26 -0.33 31.53
N PRO A 129 -29.60 -0.43 32.72
CA PRO A 129 -28.19 -0.32 33.19
C PRO A 129 -27.66 -1.55 34.00
N LEU A 130 -26.39 -1.45 34.43
CA LEU A 130 -25.65 -2.18 35.50
C LEU A 130 -26.47 -2.81 36.66
N ALA A 131 -26.13 -4.05 37.05
CA ALA A 131 -25.59 -4.40 38.38
C ALA A 131 -25.25 -5.90 38.54
N ASP A 132 -24.06 -6.14 39.11
CA ASP A 132 -23.55 -7.25 39.94
C ASP A 132 -24.18 -8.65 39.95
N GLY A 133 -23.33 -9.68 39.75
CA GLY A 133 -23.62 -11.05 40.17
C GLY A 133 -22.69 -12.12 39.59
N VAL A 134 -21.52 -12.34 40.20
CA VAL A 134 -20.66 -13.50 39.96
C VAL A 134 -21.31 -14.77 40.51
N PRO A 135 -21.24 -15.91 39.78
CA PRO A 135 -20.55 -17.06 40.39
C PRO A 135 -19.52 -17.69 39.45
N THR A 136 -18.37 -17.94 40.05
CA THR A 136 -17.14 -18.54 39.57
C THR A 136 -17.37 -19.95 38.99
N THR A 137 -17.07 -20.13 37.71
CA THR A 137 -16.68 -21.44 37.16
C THR A 137 -15.25 -21.34 36.64
N ALA A 138 -14.33 -21.90 37.42
CA ALA A 138 -12.91 -21.92 37.14
C ALA A 138 -12.64 -22.78 35.90
N THR A 139 -12.39 -22.11 34.78
CA THR A 139 -11.68 -22.72 33.65
C THR A 139 -10.21 -22.41 33.84
N SER A 140 -9.41 -23.46 33.98
CA SER A 140 -7.96 -23.40 34.21
C SER A 140 -7.26 -22.61 33.10
N ALA A 141 -6.93 -21.35 33.38
CA ALA A 141 -6.09 -20.53 32.51
C ALA A 141 -4.64 -21.07 32.52
N PRO A 142 -3.97 -21.17 31.37
CA PRO A 142 -2.57 -21.60 31.33
C PRO A 142 -1.67 -20.49 31.89
N GLY A 143 -1.00 -20.79 33.01
CA GLY A 143 0.22 -20.13 33.47
C GLY A 143 0.11 -18.64 33.80
N THR A 144 -0.19 -18.30 35.06
CA THR A 144 0.00 -16.95 35.60
C THR A 144 1.47 -16.57 35.49
N ALA A 145 1.83 -15.77 34.48
CA ALA A 145 3.19 -15.31 34.30
C ALA A 145 3.59 -14.42 35.49
N SER A 146 4.54 -14.90 36.29
CA SER A 146 5.03 -14.24 37.50
C SER A 146 6.06 -13.17 37.12
N GLY A 147 5.66 -11.90 37.16
CA GLY A 147 6.57 -10.75 37.06
C GLY A 147 5.81 -9.43 37.15
N PRO A 148 6.40 -8.36 37.74
CA PRO A 148 5.75 -7.06 37.76
C PRO A 148 5.63 -6.50 36.34
N ALA A 149 4.56 -5.73 36.08
CA ALA A 149 4.48 -4.90 34.89
C ALA A 149 5.67 -3.92 34.87
N SER A 150 6.25 -3.70 33.69
CA SER A 150 7.40 -2.80 33.52
C SER A 150 7.03 -1.61 32.65
N SER A 151 7.80 -0.53 32.71
CA SER A 151 7.69 0.59 31.78
C SER A 151 8.72 0.46 30.67
N SER A 152 8.35 0.87 29.47
CA SER A 152 9.25 0.99 28.32
C SER A 152 9.07 2.36 27.68
N SER A 153 10.07 2.78 26.91
CA SER A 153 10.00 4.03 26.14
C SER A 153 10.62 3.87 24.76
N LEU A 154 10.02 4.56 23.80
CA LEU A 154 10.45 4.63 22.41
C LEU A 154 10.32 6.09 21.96
N ARG A 155 11.45 6.75 21.69
CA ARG A 155 11.46 8.13 21.17
C ARG A 155 10.59 9.11 21.97
N GLY A 156 10.60 8.97 23.30
CA GLY A 156 9.82 9.82 24.21
C GLY A 156 8.35 9.38 24.40
N VAL A 157 7.85 8.43 23.61
CA VAL A 157 6.61 7.70 23.90
C VAL A 157 6.87 6.72 25.03
N LYS A 158 6.08 6.77 26.10
CA LYS A 158 6.14 5.81 27.21
C LYS A 158 4.92 4.90 27.16
N PHE A 159 5.10 3.64 27.56
CA PHE A 159 4.01 2.69 27.71
C PHE A 159 4.36 1.62 28.74
N LYS A 160 3.33 0.95 29.27
CA LYS A 160 3.47 -0.17 30.20
C LYS A 160 3.50 -1.47 29.43
N VAL A 161 4.50 -2.30 29.74
CA VAL A 161 4.63 -3.67 29.28
C VAL A 161 3.95 -4.57 30.32
N PRO A 162 2.90 -5.35 29.94
CA PRO A 162 2.17 -6.19 30.88
C PRO A 162 3.07 -7.25 31.54
N ALA A 163 2.63 -7.76 32.69
CA ALA A 163 3.33 -8.81 33.42
C ALA A 163 3.63 -10.03 32.54
N GLY A 164 4.89 -10.48 32.53
CA GLY A 164 5.35 -11.62 31.73
C GLY A 164 5.61 -11.33 30.25
N TRP A 165 5.30 -10.12 29.77
CA TRP A 165 5.66 -9.69 28.42
C TRP A 165 7.08 -9.11 28.39
N LYS A 166 7.68 -9.07 27.20
CA LYS A 166 9.03 -8.54 27.00
C LYS A 166 9.06 -7.52 25.87
N ALA A 167 9.53 -6.32 26.14
CA ALA A 167 9.85 -5.35 25.09
C ALA A 167 11.22 -5.67 24.47
N VAL A 168 11.27 -5.73 23.14
CA VAL A 168 12.47 -5.99 22.33
C VAL A 168 12.57 -4.88 21.28
N PRO A 169 13.67 -4.10 21.26
CA PRO A 169 13.87 -3.11 20.21
C PRO A 169 14.06 -3.82 18.86
N VAL A 170 13.33 -3.36 17.84
CA VAL A 170 13.42 -3.88 16.47
C VAL A 170 14.26 -2.92 15.61
N SER A 171 14.03 -1.63 15.76
CA SER A 171 14.78 -0.55 15.10
C SER A 171 14.70 0.72 15.96
N ALA A 172 15.30 1.82 15.51
CA ALA A 172 15.28 3.08 16.25
C ALA A 172 13.86 3.65 16.44
N ASP A 173 12.95 3.36 15.51
CA ASP A 173 11.55 3.79 15.45
C ASP A 173 10.56 2.70 15.90
N ARG A 174 11.02 1.50 16.28
CA ARG A 174 10.14 0.34 16.56
C ARG A 174 10.57 -0.48 17.76
N VAL A 175 9.59 -0.83 18.58
CA VAL A 175 9.72 -1.81 19.67
C VAL A 175 8.64 -2.86 19.52
N CYS A 176 9.02 -4.12 19.59
CA CYS A 176 8.08 -5.22 19.69
C CYS A 176 7.87 -5.61 21.16
N VAL A 177 6.63 -5.66 21.61
CA VAL A 177 6.25 -6.15 22.94
C VAL A 177 5.74 -7.58 22.78
N LEU A 178 6.61 -8.55 23.07
CA LEU A 178 6.34 -9.98 22.92
C LEU A 178 5.53 -10.52 24.11
N SER A 179 4.50 -11.29 23.80
CA SER A 179 3.65 -11.95 24.80
C SER A 179 4.34 -13.16 25.47
N PRO A 180 3.86 -13.59 26.64
CA PRO A 180 4.37 -14.78 27.32
C PRO A 180 4.26 -16.01 26.41
N GLY A 181 5.35 -16.75 26.26
CA GLY A 181 5.40 -17.93 25.39
C GLY A 181 5.72 -17.63 23.93
N ALA A 182 6.02 -16.37 23.57
CA ALA A 182 6.61 -16.04 22.28
C ALA A 182 7.89 -16.87 22.05
N PRO A 183 8.09 -17.45 20.86
CA PRO A 183 9.31 -18.18 20.53
C PRO A 183 10.54 -17.30 20.70
N THR A 184 11.56 -17.79 21.40
CA THR A 184 12.83 -17.08 21.58
C THR A 184 13.81 -17.35 20.44
N GLU A 185 13.61 -18.45 19.71
CA GLU A 185 14.43 -18.84 18.58
C GLU A 185 13.72 -18.51 17.26
N PRO A 186 14.48 -18.14 16.20
CA PRO A 186 13.92 -17.97 14.87
C PRO A 186 13.24 -19.26 14.39
N GLN A 187 11.96 -19.16 14.02
CA GLN A 187 11.28 -20.27 13.37
C GLN A 187 11.74 -20.37 11.91
N GLN A 188 11.76 -21.59 11.36
CA GLN A 188 12.20 -21.82 9.98
C GLN A 188 11.34 -21.00 8.99
N GLY A 189 11.99 -20.22 8.11
CA GLY A 189 11.31 -19.30 7.20
C GLY A 189 10.89 -17.98 7.84
N TRP A 190 11.27 -17.73 9.09
CA TRP A 190 10.77 -16.61 9.85
C TRP A 190 11.87 -15.93 10.64
N ALA A 191 12.19 -14.69 10.26
CA ALA A 191 13.29 -13.96 10.86
C ALA A 191 13.03 -13.75 12.36
N PRO A 192 14.07 -13.92 13.22
CA PRO A 192 13.96 -13.55 14.62
C PRO A 192 13.72 -12.03 14.69
N ALA A 193 12.80 -11.59 15.56
CA ALA A 193 12.31 -10.22 15.71
C ALA A 193 11.09 -9.78 14.86
N ARG A 194 10.38 -10.70 14.19
CA ARG A 194 9.00 -10.38 13.74
C ARG A 194 8.04 -10.38 14.93
N CYS A 195 7.26 -9.32 15.05
CA CYS A 195 6.40 -9.10 16.20
C CYS A 195 5.11 -9.90 16.13
N GLU A 196 4.48 -9.92 14.97
CA GLU A 196 3.30 -10.75 14.73
C GLU A 196 3.71 -12.21 14.60
N PRO A 197 2.89 -13.22 14.96
CA PRO A 197 1.65 -13.06 15.72
C PRO A 197 1.85 -12.97 17.23
N TYR A 198 3.10 -13.04 17.70
CA TYR A 198 3.41 -13.28 19.11
C TYR A 198 3.47 -12.03 19.98
N GLY A 199 3.20 -10.85 19.43
CA GLY A 199 3.41 -9.59 20.13
C GLY A 199 2.68 -8.41 19.50
N VAL A 200 3.00 -7.25 20.06
CA VAL A 200 2.43 -5.96 19.71
C VAL A 200 3.56 -5.02 19.28
N LEU A 201 3.50 -4.53 18.06
CA LEU A 201 4.48 -3.59 17.53
C LEU A 201 4.10 -2.16 17.92
N VAL A 202 5.00 -1.43 18.56
CA VAL A 202 4.87 0.00 18.83
C VAL A 202 5.82 0.75 17.92
N VAL A 203 5.31 1.72 17.16
CA VAL A 203 6.06 2.52 16.20
C VAL A 203 5.88 4.00 16.52
N ALA A 204 6.96 4.78 16.46
CA ALA A 204 6.93 6.22 16.65
C ALA A 204 7.93 6.91 15.71
N TYR A 205 7.44 7.83 14.88
CA TYR A 205 8.27 8.60 13.96
C TYR A 205 8.64 9.95 14.58
N ASN A 206 9.83 10.49 14.29
CA ASN A 206 10.25 11.83 14.77
C ASN A 206 10.50 12.82 13.63
N SER A 207 10.55 12.39 12.36
CA SER A 207 10.75 13.28 11.22
C SER A 207 9.80 12.99 10.05
N PRO A 208 9.53 13.99 9.18
CA PRO A 208 8.80 13.78 7.94
C PRO A 208 9.48 12.76 7.01
N ASP A 209 10.81 12.77 6.90
CA ASP A 209 11.55 11.79 6.07
C ASP A 209 11.29 10.34 6.52
N GLU A 210 11.10 10.12 7.82
CA GLU A 210 10.74 8.81 8.38
C GLU A 210 9.28 8.42 8.11
N LEU A 211 8.40 9.38 7.77
CA LEU A 211 7.02 9.12 7.34
C LEU A 211 6.96 8.89 5.83
N GLU A 212 7.60 9.75 5.04
CA GLU A 212 7.61 9.67 3.57
C GLU A 212 8.41 8.46 3.07
N GLY A 213 9.57 8.20 3.69
CA GLY A 213 10.33 6.96 3.51
C GLY A 213 9.88 5.84 4.45
N GLY A 214 8.86 6.09 5.26
CA GLY A 214 8.41 5.22 6.33
C GLY A 214 7.95 3.88 5.82
N ALA A 215 8.63 2.82 6.26
CA ALA A 215 8.01 1.50 6.26
C ALA A 215 6.74 1.59 7.13
N TRP A 216 5.63 1.00 6.65
CA TRP A 216 4.38 0.79 7.39
C TRP A 216 4.56 0.62 8.92
N PRO A 217 3.68 1.16 9.78
CA PRO A 217 2.35 1.73 9.49
C PRO A 217 2.31 3.27 9.36
N THR A 218 1.28 3.78 8.68
CA THR A 218 1.00 5.22 8.48
C THR A 218 -0.47 5.55 8.78
N THR A 219 -0.84 6.83 8.75
CA THR A 219 -2.24 7.26 8.86
C THR A 219 -3.11 6.80 7.70
N ASP A 220 -2.52 6.66 6.51
CA ASP A 220 -3.24 6.18 5.33
C ASP A 220 -3.60 4.70 5.48
N ASP A 221 -2.69 3.90 6.06
CA ASP A 221 -2.95 2.50 6.40
C ASP A 221 -4.10 2.36 7.41
N LEU A 222 -4.19 3.28 8.37
CA LEU A 222 -5.25 3.28 9.35
C LEU A 222 -6.63 3.47 8.74
N VAL A 223 -6.75 4.24 7.66
CA VAL A 223 -8.04 4.49 6.98
C VAL A 223 -8.30 3.54 5.82
N ALA A 224 -7.28 2.89 5.25
CA ALA A 224 -7.43 1.98 4.13
C ALA A 224 -8.24 0.71 4.47
N ASP A 225 -9.04 0.23 3.52
CA ASP A 225 -9.77 -1.04 3.67
C ASP A 225 -8.84 -2.26 3.74
N SER A 226 -7.62 -2.12 3.23
CA SER A 226 -6.57 -3.13 3.22
C SER A 226 -5.28 -2.66 3.91
N GLY A 227 -5.36 -1.79 4.92
CA GLY A 227 -4.18 -1.23 5.61
C GLY A 227 -3.25 -2.25 6.30
N TRP A 228 -3.68 -3.50 6.42
CA TRP A 228 -2.87 -4.64 6.89
C TRP A 228 -2.09 -5.34 5.77
N GLY A 229 -2.39 -5.05 4.49
CA GLY A 229 -1.91 -5.80 3.31
C GLY A 229 -0.43 -5.66 3.00
N HIS A 230 0.32 -4.87 3.78
CA HIS A 230 1.76 -4.68 3.61
C HIS A 230 2.60 -5.88 4.10
N GLN A 231 1.97 -6.86 4.75
CA GLN A 231 2.69 -8.00 5.32
C GLN A 231 2.80 -9.14 4.30
N PRO A 232 4.01 -9.67 4.04
CA PRO A 232 4.19 -10.77 3.11
C PRO A 232 3.76 -12.12 3.72
N ASN A 233 3.56 -12.21 5.03
CA ASN A 233 3.27 -13.45 5.75
C ASN A 233 1.89 -13.46 6.44
N CYS A 234 1.31 -14.66 6.55
CA CYS A 234 0.11 -14.98 7.30
C CYS A 234 0.47 -15.24 8.77
N PRO A 235 0.17 -14.32 9.70
CA PRO A 235 0.55 -14.45 11.09
C PRO A 235 -0.47 -15.31 11.85
N ILE A 236 -0.59 -16.59 11.52
CA ILE A 236 -1.41 -17.51 12.33
C ILE A 236 -0.61 -17.92 13.56
N TRP A 237 -1.21 -17.77 14.73
CA TRP A 237 -0.58 -18.14 15.99
C TRP A 237 -0.07 -19.58 15.97
N GLY A 238 1.22 -19.77 16.33
CA GLY A 238 1.84 -21.10 16.37
C GLY A 238 2.27 -21.66 15.02
N ARG A 239 1.78 -21.09 13.91
CA ARG A 239 2.08 -21.53 12.55
C ARG A 239 2.10 -20.34 11.58
N PRO A 240 3.03 -19.39 11.71
CA PRO A 240 3.17 -18.33 10.71
C PRO A 240 3.72 -18.93 9.40
N TYR A 241 3.21 -18.48 8.24
CA TYR A 241 3.68 -18.95 6.93
C TYR A 241 3.47 -17.90 5.84
N PHE A 242 4.06 -18.08 4.65
CA PHE A 242 3.77 -17.27 3.46
C PHE A 242 2.65 -17.95 2.66
N PRO A 243 1.51 -17.31 2.42
CA PRO A 243 0.42 -17.92 1.67
C PRO A 243 0.73 -17.91 0.16
N ASP A 244 0.39 -19.02 -0.51
CA ASP A 244 0.62 -19.16 -1.96
C ASP A 244 -0.28 -18.25 -2.81
N ASN A 245 -1.50 -17.95 -2.31
CA ASN A 245 -2.55 -17.22 -3.04
C ASN A 245 -2.82 -15.82 -2.48
N GLY A 246 -1.89 -15.26 -1.70
CA GLY A 246 -2.06 -13.96 -1.06
C GLY A 246 -3.10 -14.00 0.07
N TYR A 247 -3.86 -12.92 0.21
CA TYR A 247 -4.78 -12.69 1.34
C TYR A 247 -6.11 -12.12 0.87
N SER A 248 -7.16 -12.34 1.65
CA SER A 248 -8.47 -11.72 1.45
C SER A 248 -9.03 -11.19 2.77
N SER A 249 -9.65 -10.02 2.73
CA SER A 249 -10.42 -9.50 3.87
C SER A 249 -11.74 -10.25 4.00
N VAL A 250 -12.20 -10.42 5.25
CA VAL A 250 -13.50 -10.96 5.59
C VAL A 250 -14.36 -9.82 6.13
N GLY A 251 -15.30 -9.36 5.28
CA GLY A 251 -16.18 -8.24 5.61
C GLY A 251 -15.48 -6.88 5.56
N ALA A 252 -16.22 -5.85 6.00
CA ALA A 252 -15.72 -4.49 6.08
C ALA A 252 -14.86 -4.27 7.35
N PRO A 253 -13.85 -3.40 7.30
CA PRO A 253 -13.08 -3.02 8.48
C PRO A 253 -13.95 -2.34 9.54
N VAL A 254 -13.67 -2.66 10.80
CA VAL A 254 -14.31 -2.03 11.97
C VAL A 254 -13.43 -0.87 12.43
N ARG A 255 -13.98 0.36 12.39
CA ARG A 255 -13.27 1.59 12.77
C ARG A 255 -13.89 2.17 14.04
N THR A 256 -13.06 2.48 15.03
CA THR A 256 -13.49 3.06 16.31
C THR A 256 -12.54 4.17 16.75
N LYS A 257 -13.03 5.12 17.53
CA LYS A 257 -12.22 6.19 18.12
C LYS A 257 -12.28 6.11 19.63
N SER A 258 -11.14 6.31 20.28
CA SER A 258 -11.01 6.35 21.74
C SER A 258 -10.13 7.52 22.16
N THR A 259 -10.04 7.76 23.47
CA THR A 259 -9.15 8.78 24.04
C THR A 259 -8.14 8.11 24.96
N VAL A 260 -6.86 8.37 24.76
CA VAL A 260 -5.74 7.88 25.59
C VAL A 260 -4.85 9.07 25.93
N ALA A 261 -4.51 9.23 27.21
CA ALA A 261 -3.74 10.38 27.71
C ALA A 261 -4.26 11.75 27.24
N GLY A 262 -5.59 11.90 27.14
CA GLY A 262 -6.25 13.12 26.68
C GLY A 262 -6.17 13.38 25.17
N LYS A 263 -5.65 12.44 24.39
CA LYS A 263 -5.55 12.53 22.92
C LYS A 263 -6.42 11.48 22.24
N THR A 264 -6.97 11.83 21.08
CA THR A 264 -7.72 10.87 20.26
C THR A 264 -6.78 9.83 19.66
N ILE A 265 -7.16 8.57 19.77
CA ILE A 265 -6.54 7.44 19.09
C ILE A 265 -7.59 6.77 18.20
N ASP A 266 -7.28 6.67 16.92
CA ASP A 266 -8.13 5.99 15.94
C ASP A 266 -7.70 4.52 15.89
N LYS A 267 -8.66 3.59 15.84
CA LYS A 267 -8.44 2.15 15.71
C LYS A 267 -9.14 1.64 14.46
N THR A 268 -8.45 0.81 13.70
CA THR A 268 -9.03 0.00 12.63
C THR A 268 -8.72 -1.47 12.85
N GLN A 269 -9.74 -2.30 12.70
CA GLN A 269 -9.63 -3.74 12.84
C GLN A 269 -10.14 -4.44 11.58
N TRP A 270 -9.38 -5.42 11.12
CA TRP A 270 -9.71 -6.26 9.99
C TRP A 270 -9.72 -7.73 10.41
N ASN A 271 -10.62 -8.50 9.81
CA ASN A 271 -10.55 -9.95 9.82
C ASN A 271 -10.01 -10.39 8.46
N VAL A 272 -8.98 -11.23 8.46
CA VAL A 272 -8.22 -11.59 7.25
C VAL A 272 -8.17 -13.10 7.13
N THR A 273 -8.44 -13.61 5.93
CA THR A 273 -8.30 -15.03 5.58
C THR A 273 -7.11 -15.20 4.65
N CYS A 274 -6.17 -16.07 5.03
CA CYS A 274 -5.04 -16.45 4.17
C CYS A 274 -5.39 -17.62 3.25
N LYS A 275 -6.13 -18.59 3.78
CA LYS A 275 -6.75 -19.70 3.05
C LYS A 275 -8.00 -20.14 3.82
N PRO A 276 -8.94 -20.87 3.20
CA PRO A 276 -10.14 -21.34 3.89
C PRO A 276 -9.79 -22.03 5.23
N GLY A 277 -10.33 -21.49 6.34
CA GLY A 277 -10.08 -21.99 7.70
C GLY A 277 -8.93 -21.34 8.47
N ASP A 278 -8.02 -20.63 7.80
CA ASP A 278 -6.92 -19.91 8.44
C ASP A 278 -7.22 -18.40 8.44
N THR A 279 -7.84 -17.94 9.52
CA THR A 279 -8.18 -16.54 9.74
C THR A 279 -7.37 -15.92 10.87
N PHE A 280 -7.02 -14.65 10.72
CA PHE A 280 -6.44 -13.86 11.80
C PHE A 280 -7.09 -12.47 11.89
N THR A 281 -6.98 -11.85 13.05
CA THR A 281 -7.40 -10.45 13.25
C THR A 281 -6.18 -9.55 13.16
N ALA A 282 -6.26 -8.52 12.31
CA ALA A 282 -5.31 -7.42 12.25
C ALA A 282 -5.90 -6.21 12.96
N GLN A 283 -5.12 -5.53 13.79
CA GLN A 283 -5.56 -4.35 14.52
C GLN A 283 -4.47 -3.29 14.48
N LEU A 284 -4.83 -2.08 14.05
CA LEU A 284 -3.96 -0.92 14.01
C LEU A 284 -4.60 0.21 14.83
N TRP A 285 -3.82 0.79 15.72
CA TRP A 285 -4.14 2.04 16.40
C TRP A 285 -3.18 3.12 15.94
N GLY A 286 -3.67 4.33 15.73
CA GLY A 286 -2.85 5.48 15.36
C GLY A 286 -3.26 6.75 16.10
N MET A 287 -2.28 7.44 16.66
CA MET A 287 -2.40 8.83 17.10
C MET A 287 -1.90 9.73 15.97
N GLY A 288 -2.74 10.03 14.98
CA GLY A 288 -2.28 10.62 13.72
C GLY A 288 -1.53 11.97 13.83
N LEU A 289 -1.82 12.79 14.86
CA LEU A 289 -1.06 14.04 15.07
C LEU A 289 0.32 13.82 15.69
N ASP A 290 0.48 12.72 16.42
CA ASP A 290 1.72 12.34 17.08
C ASP A 290 2.52 11.33 16.27
N GLN A 291 1.92 10.72 15.24
CA GLN A 291 2.55 9.69 14.38
C GLN A 291 3.10 8.51 15.20
N VAL A 292 2.31 8.13 16.19
CA VAL A 292 2.54 6.96 17.05
C VAL A 292 1.50 5.92 16.72
N PHE A 293 1.96 4.70 16.46
CA PHE A 293 1.12 3.58 16.06
C PHE A 293 1.35 2.36 16.95
N VAL A 294 0.29 1.60 17.17
CA VAL A 294 0.34 0.29 17.81
C VAL A 294 -0.29 -0.71 16.86
N VAL A 295 0.39 -1.83 16.63
CA VAL A 295 -0.06 -2.86 15.69
C VAL A 295 -0.06 -4.23 16.34
N ALA A 296 -1.11 -5.00 16.07
CA ALA A 296 -1.20 -6.40 16.47
C ALA A 296 -1.90 -7.19 15.36
N ASN A 297 -1.16 -8.04 14.64
CA ASN A 297 -1.76 -8.97 13.68
C ASN A 297 -1.60 -10.40 14.16
N GLY A 298 -2.71 -11.15 14.19
CA GLY A 298 -2.70 -12.55 14.61
C GLY A 298 -2.45 -12.81 16.09
N LEU A 299 -2.46 -11.77 16.91
CA LEU A 299 -2.34 -11.90 18.36
C LEU A 299 -3.51 -12.74 18.91
N LYS A 300 -3.19 -13.79 19.65
CA LYS A 300 -4.19 -14.68 20.26
C LYS A 300 -5.17 -13.90 21.14
N SER A 301 -6.43 -14.31 21.16
CA SER A 301 -7.51 -13.73 21.99
C SER A 301 -7.13 -13.58 23.46
N ASP A 302 -6.40 -14.55 24.00
CA ASP A 302 -6.01 -14.60 25.42
C ASP A 302 -5.10 -13.41 25.83
N TYR A 303 -4.45 -12.77 24.85
CA TYR A 303 -3.54 -11.65 25.05
C TYR A 303 -4.15 -10.27 24.77
N GLN A 304 -5.45 -10.20 24.44
CA GLN A 304 -6.12 -8.94 24.11
C GLN A 304 -6.20 -7.97 25.29
N SER A 305 -6.28 -8.48 26.53
CA SER A 305 -6.20 -7.65 27.75
C SER A 305 -4.83 -6.98 27.89
N GLY A 306 -3.75 -7.69 27.57
CA GLY A 306 -2.38 -7.16 27.54
C GLY A 306 -2.20 -6.08 26.47
N LEU A 307 -2.70 -6.31 25.25
CA LEU A 307 -2.72 -5.32 24.18
C LEU A 307 -3.49 -4.05 24.58
N THR A 308 -4.68 -4.21 25.18
CA THR A 308 -5.48 -3.09 25.67
C THR A 308 -4.75 -2.30 26.77
N ALA A 309 -4.04 -3.00 27.67
CA ALA A 309 -3.23 -2.35 28.70
C ALA A 309 -2.06 -1.55 28.11
N ILE A 310 -1.38 -2.06 27.07
CA ILE A 310 -0.33 -1.33 26.34
C ILE A 310 -0.92 -0.04 25.74
N VAL A 311 -2.00 -0.16 24.95
CA VAL A 311 -2.65 0.97 24.28
C VAL A 311 -3.12 2.03 25.28
N ASN A 312 -3.83 1.63 26.34
CA ASN A 312 -4.36 2.56 27.33
C ASN A 312 -3.27 3.24 28.19
N SER A 313 -2.04 2.71 28.17
CA SER A 313 -0.91 3.25 28.92
C SER A 313 0.00 4.17 28.10
N LEU A 314 -0.30 4.39 26.82
CA LEU A 314 0.49 5.28 25.96
C LEU A 314 0.51 6.70 26.53
N ASP A 315 1.71 7.23 26.71
CA ASP A 315 1.98 8.62 27.04
C ASP A 315 2.94 9.19 26.00
N VAL A 316 2.42 10.10 25.18
CA VAL A 316 3.15 10.78 24.09
C VAL A 316 3.60 12.19 24.47
N SER A 317 3.48 12.60 25.75
CA SER A 317 3.83 13.96 26.19
C SER A 317 5.32 14.31 25.99
N GLY A 318 6.20 13.31 26.06
CA GLY A 318 7.63 13.46 25.81
C GLY A 318 8.05 13.20 24.36
N HIS A 319 7.11 12.85 23.49
CA HIS A 319 7.39 12.52 22.09
C HIS A 319 7.54 13.79 21.27
N LYS A 320 8.62 13.87 20.49
CA LYS A 320 8.81 14.93 19.50
C LYS A 320 8.17 14.46 18.21
N SER A 321 6.85 14.69 18.09
CA SER A 321 6.16 14.36 16.85
C SER A 321 6.88 15.01 15.67
N PRO A 322 6.91 14.34 14.51
CA PRO A 322 7.46 14.95 13.32
C PRO A 322 6.71 16.26 13.16
N SER A 323 7.46 17.35 13.03
CA SER A 323 6.86 18.61 12.64
C SER A 323 6.40 18.43 11.20
N LEU A 324 5.23 17.80 11.07
CA LEU A 324 4.31 17.91 9.97
C LEU A 324 4.37 19.39 9.60
N THR A 325 5.09 19.69 8.52
CA THR A 325 5.33 21.05 8.08
C THR A 325 3.96 21.71 7.86
N ALA A 326 3.89 23.03 7.77
CA ALA A 326 2.60 23.73 7.71
C ALA A 326 1.62 23.18 6.62
N SER A 327 2.13 22.45 5.62
CA SER A 327 1.36 21.60 4.70
C SER A 327 0.41 20.60 5.41
N ASP A 328 0.88 19.90 6.44
CA ASP A 328 0.12 18.84 7.13
C ASP A 328 -0.70 19.33 8.34
N LYS A 329 -0.31 20.43 8.98
CA LYS A 329 -1.22 21.12 9.92
C LYS A 329 -2.36 21.83 9.19
N GLY A 330 -2.15 22.22 7.92
CA GLY A 330 -3.22 22.64 7.00
C GLY A 330 -4.06 21.48 6.44
N ALA A 331 -3.53 20.25 6.41
CA ALA A 331 -4.18 19.00 5.93
C ALA A 331 -5.47 18.56 6.62
N LYS A 332 -5.93 19.32 7.63
CA LYS A 332 -7.21 19.10 8.30
C LYS A 332 -8.19 20.27 8.19
N ASP A 333 -7.72 21.42 7.72
CA ASP A 333 -8.58 22.60 7.57
C ASP A 333 -9.37 22.57 6.27
N ILE A 334 -8.92 21.82 5.27
CA ILE A 334 -9.65 21.63 4.01
C ILE A 334 -10.11 20.18 3.89
N ALA A 335 -11.42 19.98 3.73
CA ALA A 335 -12.01 18.74 3.27
C ALA A 335 -12.20 18.77 1.76
N ILE A 336 -11.91 17.65 1.09
CA ILE A 336 -12.13 17.48 -0.35
C ILE A 336 -13.13 16.33 -0.52
N THR A 337 -14.15 16.54 -1.35
CA THR A 337 -15.03 15.48 -1.83
C THR A 337 -15.03 15.47 -3.36
N VAL A 338 -15.20 14.29 -3.95
CA VAL A 338 -15.33 14.11 -5.40
C VAL A 338 -16.65 13.42 -5.66
N ASP A 339 -17.45 14.02 -6.54
CA ASP A 339 -18.79 13.56 -6.88
C ASP A 339 -18.95 13.49 -8.42
N GLY A 340 -19.94 12.72 -8.87
CA GLY A 340 -20.27 12.57 -10.29
C GLY A 340 -19.58 11.37 -10.94
N GLY A 341 -18.99 11.58 -12.12
CA GLY A 341 -18.42 10.52 -12.96
C GLY A 341 -17.12 9.89 -12.45
N LEU A 342 -16.56 10.36 -11.33
CA LEU A 342 -15.37 9.80 -10.72
C LEU A 342 -15.64 9.42 -9.26
N GLY A 343 -15.58 8.12 -8.98
CA GLY A 343 -15.66 7.54 -7.65
C GLY A 343 -14.81 6.26 -7.58
N ALA A 344 -14.60 5.75 -6.37
CA ALA A 344 -13.84 4.51 -6.18
C ALA A 344 -14.46 3.36 -6.98
N GLY A 345 -13.67 2.74 -7.87
CA GLY A 345 -14.12 1.63 -8.72
C GLY A 345 -14.99 2.04 -9.93
N GLN A 346 -15.18 3.34 -10.16
CA GLN A 346 -15.89 3.82 -11.34
C GLN A 346 -15.08 3.55 -12.61
N LYS A 347 -15.78 3.13 -13.67
CA LYS A 347 -15.16 2.75 -14.94
C LYS A 347 -14.90 3.98 -15.81
N VAL A 348 -13.66 4.14 -16.26
CA VAL A 348 -13.23 5.13 -17.24
C VAL A 348 -12.77 4.40 -18.50
N SER A 349 -13.39 4.69 -19.65
CA SER A 349 -12.99 4.07 -20.92
C SER A 349 -11.82 4.81 -21.57
N THR A 350 -10.96 4.08 -22.27
CA THR A 350 -9.83 4.63 -23.04
C THR A 350 -10.21 5.00 -24.48
N ASN A 351 -11.51 5.08 -24.79
CA ASN A 351 -12.02 5.45 -26.12
C ASN A 351 -12.11 6.96 -26.37
N GLY A 352 -11.57 7.80 -25.48
CA GLY A 352 -11.65 9.26 -25.56
C GLY A 352 -12.97 9.86 -25.10
N THR A 353 -13.92 9.07 -24.57
CA THR A 353 -15.18 9.60 -24.03
C THR A 353 -14.89 10.34 -22.72
N PRO A 354 -15.23 11.64 -22.63
CA PRO A 354 -14.98 12.41 -21.42
C PRO A 354 -15.92 11.98 -20.29
N VAL A 355 -15.34 11.81 -19.11
CA VAL A 355 -16.03 11.60 -17.84
C VAL A 355 -16.03 12.91 -17.08
N THR A 356 -17.22 13.44 -16.75
CA THR A 356 -17.39 14.68 -16.00
C THR A 356 -17.56 14.39 -14.51
N PHE A 357 -16.87 15.17 -13.67
CA PHE A 357 -16.94 15.06 -12.22
C PHE A 357 -16.76 16.43 -11.58
N THR A 358 -17.13 16.54 -10.31
CA THR A 358 -16.99 17.76 -9.53
C THR A 358 -16.14 17.50 -8.31
N VAL A 359 -15.30 18.47 -7.97
CA VAL A 359 -14.52 18.47 -6.73
C VAL A 359 -15.03 19.59 -5.85
N THR A 360 -15.42 19.26 -4.62
CA THR A 360 -15.82 20.26 -3.62
C THR A 360 -14.74 20.39 -2.55
N TYR A 361 -14.24 21.62 -2.38
CA TYR A 361 -13.29 22.02 -1.36
C TYR A 361 -14.04 22.74 -0.26
N ARG A 362 -13.99 22.25 0.97
CA ARG A 362 -14.64 22.88 2.13
C ARG A 362 -13.63 23.23 3.20
N ASN A 363 -13.66 24.46 3.69
CA ASN A 363 -12.85 24.86 4.83
C ASN A 363 -13.54 24.41 6.13
N THR A 364 -13.01 23.36 6.74
CA THR A 364 -13.41 22.82 8.04
C THR A 364 -12.64 23.42 9.20
N GLY A 365 -11.61 24.23 8.92
CA GLY A 365 -10.79 24.92 9.92
C GLY A 365 -11.37 26.27 10.37
N GLN A 366 -10.55 27.01 11.12
CA GLN A 366 -10.86 28.38 11.59
C GLN A 366 -10.05 29.46 10.85
N LYS A 367 -9.12 29.05 9.98
CA LYS A 367 -8.26 29.94 9.20
C LYS A 367 -8.89 30.27 7.85
N THR A 368 -8.90 31.54 7.46
CA THR A 368 -9.24 31.94 6.08
C THR A 368 -8.08 31.64 5.13
N TYR A 369 -8.40 31.07 3.97
CA TYR A 369 -7.45 30.90 2.86
C TYR A 369 -7.75 31.95 1.80
N ASP A 370 -6.92 32.99 1.68
CA ASP A 370 -7.16 34.07 0.70
C ASP A 370 -6.97 33.59 -0.75
N LYS A 371 -6.08 32.62 -0.93
CA LYS A 371 -5.79 31.98 -2.20
C LYS A 371 -5.57 30.49 -1.97
N LEU A 372 -6.48 29.69 -2.48
CA LEU A 372 -6.39 28.25 -2.56
C LEU A 372 -6.44 27.85 -4.03
N GLN A 373 -5.47 27.06 -4.47
CA GLN A 373 -5.40 26.60 -5.84
C GLN A 373 -5.93 25.16 -5.92
N PRO A 374 -6.96 24.88 -6.73
CA PRO A 374 -7.41 23.53 -6.96
C PRO A 374 -6.48 22.85 -7.98
N LEU A 375 -6.08 21.61 -7.69
CA LEU A 375 -5.20 20.83 -8.55
C LEU A 375 -5.74 19.41 -8.69
N VAL A 376 -5.81 18.92 -9.93
CA VAL A 376 -6.25 17.55 -10.24
C VAL A 376 -5.29 16.99 -11.28
N TYR A 377 -4.84 15.75 -11.09
CA TYR A 377 -3.99 15.03 -12.02
C TYR A 377 -4.08 13.51 -11.76
N THR A 378 -3.56 12.73 -12.68
CA THR A 378 -3.46 11.27 -12.59
C THR A 378 -2.02 10.87 -12.28
N LYS A 379 -1.82 9.77 -11.52
CA LYS A 379 -0.50 9.18 -11.32
C LYS A 379 -0.32 7.96 -12.24
N GLU A 380 0.93 7.54 -12.40
CA GLU A 380 1.27 6.30 -13.11
C GLU A 380 0.56 5.09 -12.49
N TYR A 381 0.17 4.14 -13.34
CA TYR A 381 -0.45 2.87 -12.97
C TYR A 381 -0.06 1.77 -13.97
N ALA A 382 -0.46 0.52 -13.70
CA ALA A 382 -0.09 -0.64 -14.53
C ALA A 382 -0.47 -0.52 -16.02
N GLY A 383 -1.47 0.31 -16.35
CA GLY A 383 -1.90 0.58 -17.72
C GLY A 383 -1.26 1.82 -18.35
N THR A 384 -0.41 2.57 -17.65
CA THR A 384 0.24 3.75 -18.24
C THR A 384 1.17 3.32 -19.39
N PRO A 385 1.08 3.95 -20.58
CA PRO A 385 1.92 3.57 -21.70
C PRO A 385 3.40 3.87 -21.41
N PRO A 386 4.32 2.98 -21.81
CA PRO A 386 5.75 3.21 -21.64
C PRO A 386 6.21 4.43 -22.46
N SER A 387 7.18 5.16 -21.94
CA SER A 387 7.73 6.38 -22.54
C SER A 387 9.23 6.46 -22.29
N GLU A 388 9.99 6.99 -23.25
CA GLU A 388 11.46 7.07 -23.15
C GLU A 388 11.95 8.12 -22.14
N MET A 389 11.12 9.12 -21.81
CA MET A 389 11.51 10.22 -20.91
C MET A 389 10.75 10.23 -19.59
N VAL A 390 9.42 10.20 -19.64
CA VAL A 390 8.54 10.20 -18.46
C VAL A 390 7.29 9.39 -18.76
N THR A 391 7.01 8.37 -17.94
CA THR A 391 5.79 7.55 -18.03
C THR A 391 4.59 8.38 -17.57
N MET A 392 3.68 8.70 -18.49
CA MET A 392 2.55 9.59 -18.25
C MET A 392 1.30 9.05 -18.94
N ASN A 393 0.17 9.13 -18.24
CA ASN A 393 -1.14 8.81 -18.82
C ASN A 393 -1.43 9.75 -19.99
N LYS A 394 -2.09 9.21 -21.02
CA LYS A 394 -2.43 9.97 -22.23
C LYS A 394 -3.88 10.43 -22.16
N GLY A 395 -4.22 11.38 -23.04
CA GLY A 395 -5.56 11.97 -23.10
C GLY A 395 -5.58 13.43 -22.60
N LYS A 396 -6.70 13.83 -22.01
CA LYS A 396 -7.00 15.22 -21.66
C LYS A 396 -7.65 15.34 -20.30
N LEU A 397 -7.27 16.40 -19.59
CA LEU A 397 -7.97 16.88 -18.41
C LEU A 397 -8.36 18.34 -18.63
N GLU A 398 -9.61 18.67 -18.39
CA GLU A 398 -10.12 20.02 -18.56
C GLU A 398 -10.89 20.45 -17.31
N ARG A 399 -10.72 21.72 -16.91
CA ARG A 399 -11.47 22.37 -15.84
C ARG A 399 -12.46 23.37 -16.42
N GLN A 400 -13.63 23.49 -15.81
CA GLN A 400 -14.63 24.47 -16.21
C GLN A 400 -14.40 25.81 -15.50
N ASP A 401 -14.00 26.84 -16.24
CA ASP A 401 -13.77 28.21 -15.76
C ASP A 401 -14.80 29.14 -16.40
N GLY A 402 -15.77 29.64 -15.61
CA GLY A 402 -16.78 30.60 -16.10
C GLY A 402 -17.63 30.10 -17.28
N GLY A 403 -17.81 28.78 -17.40
CA GLY A 403 -18.54 28.13 -18.50
C GLY A 403 -17.65 27.61 -19.63
N VAL A 404 -16.37 27.97 -19.67
CA VAL A 404 -15.40 27.53 -20.68
C VAL A 404 -14.57 26.37 -20.16
N TRP A 405 -14.35 25.35 -20.98
CA TRP A 405 -13.42 24.26 -20.65
C TRP A 405 -11.98 24.69 -20.95
N LYS A 406 -11.13 24.64 -19.94
CA LYS A 406 -9.70 24.96 -20.02
C LYS A 406 -8.88 23.69 -19.81
N GLU A 407 -8.07 23.34 -20.81
CA GLU A 407 -7.16 22.20 -20.73
C GLU A 407 -6.08 22.45 -19.66
N ILE A 408 -5.85 21.44 -18.83
CA ILE A 408 -4.83 21.40 -17.79
C ILE A 408 -4.05 20.07 -17.91
N PRO A 409 -2.82 19.99 -17.39
CA PRO A 409 -2.04 18.77 -17.47
C PRO A 409 -2.75 17.58 -16.80
N LEU A 410 -2.89 16.48 -17.54
CA LEU A 410 -3.51 15.25 -17.04
C LEU A 410 -2.62 14.49 -16.05
N ALA A 411 -1.30 14.55 -16.20
CA ALA A 411 -0.33 13.84 -15.37
C ALA A 411 0.83 14.76 -14.98
N ILE A 412 1.49 14.45 -13.86
CA ILE A 412 2.70 15.16 -13.43
C ILE A 412 3.85 14.76 -14.36
N GLY A 413 4.48 15.74 -15.01
CA GLY A 413 5.69 15.52 -15.81
C GLY A 413 6.93 15.34 -14.94
N GLY A 414 8.12 15.50 -15.53
CA GLY A 414 9.38 15.47 -14.77
C GLY A 414 9.61 16.65 -13.80
N GLY A 415 8.65 17.58 -13.68
CA GLY A 415 8.78 18.81 -12.91
C GLY A 415 7.48 19.30 -12.26
N MET A 416 7.51 20.51 -11.68
CA MET A 416 6.40 21.13 -10.93
C MET A 416 5.60 22.14 -11.77
N ASP A 417 5.81 22.17 -13.08
CA ASP A 417 5.14 23.06 -14.03
C ASP A 417 3.61 22.88 -14.02
N TYR A 418 3.12 21.66 -13.77
CA TYR A 418 1.70 21.37 -13.60
C TYR A 418 1.03 22.23 -12.52
N ALA A 419 1.76 22.58 -11.45
CA ALA A 419 1.27 23.41 -10.37
C ALA A 419 1.24 24.90 -10.73
N MET A 420 1.82 25.34 -11.85
CA MET A 420 1.73 26.73 -12.31
C MET A 420 0.51 26.99 -13.20
N VAL A 421 -0.03 25.97 -13.89
CA VAL A 421 -1.13 26.12 -14.86
C VAL A 421 -2.46 26.51 -14.18
N GLY A 422 -2.59 26.25 -12.88
CA GLY A 422 -3.80 26.45 -12.10
C GLY A 422 -3.96 27.83 -11.44
N GLN A 423 -2.99 28.74 -11.53
CA GLN A 423 -3.01 30.01 -10.78
C GLN A 423 -4.28 30.86 -11.03
N GLN A 424 -4.81 30.83 -12.26
CA GLN A 424 -6.01 31.60 -12.61
C GLN A 424 -7.32 31.08 -11.99
N ALA A 425 -7.32 29.86 -11.43
CA ALA A 425 -8.47 29.31 -10.71
C ALA A 425 -8.27 29.32 -9.20
N GLN A 426 -7.33 30.12 -8.69
CA GLN A 426 -7.25 30.39 -7.28
C GLN A 426 -8.56 31.03 -6.79
N PHE A 427 -9.03 30.60 -5.63
CA PHE A 427 -10.19 31.18 -4.96
C PHE A 427 -9.92 31.36 -3.48
N SER A 428 -10.64 32.29 -2.84
CA SER A 428 -10.66 32.41 -1.39
C SER A 428 -11.62 31.40 -0.76
N LEU A 429 -11.32 30.94 0.45
CA LEU A 429 -12.18 30.04 1.20
C LEU A 429 -12.16 30.40 2.69
N ALA A 430 -13.21 31.06 3.16
CA ALA A 430 -13.39 31.41 4.57
C ALA A 430 -13.78 30.18 5.42
N PRO A 431 -13.63 30.22 6.76
CA PRO A 431 -14.06 29.15 7.65
C PRO A 431 -15.52 28.74 7.39
N GLY A 432 -15.77 27.44 7.21
CA GLY A 432 -17.09 26.88 6.90
C GLY A 432 -17.52 26.96 5.43
N GLU A 433 -16.86 27.77 4.60
CA GLU A 433 -17.19 27.96 3.19
C GLU A 433 -16.84 26.72 2.35
N SER A 434 -17.56 26.52 1.24
CA SER A 434 -17.29 25.47 0.26
C SER A 434 -17.24 26.03 -1.15
N ARG A 435 -16.34 25.49 -1.97
CA ARG A 435 -16.22 25.81 -3.39
C ARG A 435 -16.19 24.54 -4.21
N THR A 436 -17.06 24.45 -5.21
CA THR A 436 -17.11 23.32 -6.14
C THR A 436 -16.52 23.72 -7.49
N VAL A 437 -15.69 22.84 -8.04
CA VAL A 437 -15.01 23.00 -9.34
C VAL A 437 -15.33 21.79 -10.21
N THR A 438 -15.81 22.04 -11.43
CA THR A 438 -16.15 20.98 -12.39
C THR A 438 -14.96 20.66 -13.27
N TYR A 439 -14.73 19.37 -13.50
CA TYR A 439 -13.70 18.84 -14.37
C TYR A 439 -14.30 17.84 -15.36
N ARG A 440 -13.58 17.60 -16.45
CA ARG A 440 -13.80 16.42 -17.29
C ARG A 440 -12.47 15.82 -17.72
N MET A 441 -12.43 14.50 -17.78
CA MET A 441 -11.23 13.73 -18.12
C MET A 441 -11.55 12.73 -19.22
N ALA A 442 -10.69 12.63 -20.22
CA ALA A 442 -10.77 11.62 -21.26
C ALA A 442 -9.41 10.94 -21.38
N LEU A 443 -9.37 9.61 -21.34
CA LEU A 443 -8.16 8.83 -21.55
C LEU A 443 -7.98 8.49 -23.04
N ASP A 444 -6.74 8.36 -23.48
CA ASP A 444 -6.44 7.97 -24.86
C ASP A 444 -6.36 6.43 -24.99
N LYS A 445 -6.56 5.91 -26.20
CA LYS A 445 -6.52 4.47 -26.50
C LYS A 445 -5.18 3.79 -26.19
N LEU A 446 -4.11 4.56 -26.02
CA LEU A 446 -2.80 4.08 -25.61
C LEU A 446 -2.76 3.70 -24.12
N ASP A 447 -3.66 4.24 -23.30
CA ASP A 447 -3.80 3.83 -21.91
C ASP A 447 -4.40 2.41 -21.84
N GLY A 448 -3.82 1.59 -20.96
CA GLY A 448 -4.21 0.20 -20.72
C GLY A 448 -5.23 0.04 -19.58
N PRO A 449 -5.87 -1.14 -19.46
CA PRO A 449 -6.76 -1.39 -18.33
C PRO A 449 -5.98 -1.46 -17.00
N GLY A 450 -6.63 -1.10 -15.91
CA GLY A 450 -6.03 -1.15 -14.56
C GLY A 450 -6.73 -0.25 -13.56
N THR A 451 -6.15 -0.11 -12.37
CA THR A 451 -6.62 0.86 -11.37
C THR A 451 -5.74 2.10 -11.42
N MET A 452 -6.28 3.20 -11.92
CA MET A 452 -5.57 4.47 -12.04
C MET A 452 -5.89 5.37 -10.84
N PRO A 453 -4.88 5.88 -10.12
CA PRO A 453 -5.10 6.87 -9.07
C PRO A 453 -5.28 8.28 -9.66
N VAL A 454 -6.38 8.93 -9.31
CA VAL A 454 -6.62 10.36 -9.57
C VAL A 454 -6.35 11.13 -8.29
N SER A 455 -5.34 11.99 -8.30
CA SER A 455 -5.04 12.88 -7.18
C SER A 455 -5.81 14.19 -7.30
N VAL A 456 -6.43 14.59 -6.21
CA VAL A 456 -7.15 15.85 -6.06
C VAL A 456 -6.56 16.59 -4.88
N GLN A 457 -5.98 17.75 -5.13
CA GLN A 457 -5.29 18.55 -4.14
C GLN A 457 -5.88 19.94 -4.01
N ALA A 458 -5.78 20.47 -2.79
CA ALA A 458 -5.89 21.89 -2.47
C ALA A 458 -4.50 22.37 -2.09
N VAL A 459 -3.93 23.31 -2.84
CA VAL A 459 -2.55 23.78 -2.61
C VAL A 459 -2.53 25.28 -2.38
N LEU A 460 -1.53 25.77 -1.64
CA LEU A 460 -1.25 27.20 -1.59
C LEU A 460 -0.65 27.66 -2.93
N PRO A 461 -0.75 28.96 -3.28
CA PRO A 461 -0.18 29.49 -4.53
C PRO A 461 1.28 29.10 -4.68
N TYR A 462 1.62 28.54 -5.83
CA TYR A 462 2.97 28.16 -6.19
C TYR A 462 3.47 29.02 -7.35
N ASP A 463 4.66 29.59 -7.18
CA ASP A 463 5.30 30.52 -8.13
C ASP A 463 6.57 29.98 -8.79
N GLY A 464 6.92 28.71 -8.52
CA GLY A 464 8.17 28.11 -9.01
C GLY A 464 9.34 28.19 -8.04
N SER A 465 9.28 29.04 -7.01
CA SER A 465 10.44 29.39 -6.17
C SER A 465 10.59 28.56 -4.89
N ALA A 466 9.50 27.96 -4.40
CA ALA A 466 9.46 27.20 -3.15
C ALA A 466 8.86 25.80 -3.36
N PRO A 467 9.00 24.85 -2.42
CA PRO A 467 8.26 23.60 -2.50
C PRO A 467 6.74 23.84 -2.57
N LEU A 468 6.04 23.05 -3.38
CA LEU A 468 4.58 23.10 -3.47
C LEU A 468 3.98 22.75 -2.10
N THR A 469 3.23 23.68 -1.51
CA THR A 469 2.56 23.45 -0.22
C THR A 469 1.17 22.89 -0.46
N SER A 470 1.02 21.57 -0.32
CA SER A 470 -0.29 20.93 -0.31
C SER A 470 -0.98 21.20 1.03
N VAL A 471 -2.19 21.75 0.98
CA VAL A 471 -3.09 21.93 2.13
C VAL A 471 -3.98 20.72 2.29
N LYS A 472 -4.28 19.94 1.26
CA LYS A 472 -5.00 18.67 1.36
C LYS A 472 -4.81 17.87 0.09
N GLU A 473 -4.68 16.55 0.20
CA GLU A 473 -4.79 15.60 -0.91
C GLU A 473 -5.89 14.58 -0.64
N LEU A 474 -6.59 14.18 -1.70
CA LEU A 474 -7.47 13.04 -1.78
C LEU A 474 -7.10 12.24 -3.03
N ILE A 475 -6.90 10.93 -2.88
CA ILE A 475 -6.63 10.01 -3.99
C ILE A 475 -7.90 9.19 -4.26
N VAL A 476 -8.40 9.24 -5.50
CA VAL A 476 -9.57 8.49 -5.96
C VAL A 476 -9.10 7.38 -6.90
N PRO A 477 -9.22 6.09 -6.52
CA PRO A 477 -8.85 4.98 -7.40
C PRO A 477 -9.96 4.70 -8.41
N VAL A 478 -9.69 4.87 -9.70
CA VAL A 478 -10.66 4.64 -10.79
C VAL A 478 -10.27 3.41 -11.60
N THR A 479 -11.25 2.68 -12.13
CA THR A 479 -10.99 1.49 -12.96
C THR A 479 -10.96 1.86 -14.42
N VAL A 480 -9.81 1.72 -15.06
CA VAL A 480 -9.64 1.94 -16.50
C VAL A 480 -10.03 0.68 -17.26
N VAL A 481 -10.90 0.84 -18.26
CA VAL A 481 -11.39 -0.22 -19.15
C VAL A 481 -11.18 0.20 -20.61
N LYS A 482 -11.05 -0.79 -21.51
CA LYS A 482 -10.99 -0.53 -22.95
C LYS A 482 -12.39 -0.43 -23.54
#